data_AF-A0A1F3PW70-F1
#
_entry.id   AF-A0A1F3PW70-F1
#
_cell.length_a   1.000
_cell.length_b   1.000
_cell.length_c   1.000
_cell.angle_alpha   90.00
_cell.angle_beta   90.00
_cell.angle_gamma   90.00
#
_symmetry.space_group_name_H-M   'P 1'
#
loop_
_entity.id
_entity.type
_entity.pdbx_description
1 polymer ?
#
loop_
_entity_poly.entity_id
_entity_poly.type
_entity_poly.pdbx_seq_one_letter_code
_entity_poly.pdbx_strand_id
1 'polypeptide(L)'
;MDHDCPVNYFTSRYYKAVYKIIQKKKSLMITEIVRYTFRVIGKLLYKVRVTGAENFPLKGGALLIPNHNSLLDAAIVASGEPRMIRFVIYKEVFKTPILGKFLFSLRMIPIASTRSKTELMDFYGKCCREINAGEIVCVFPEGEMPRNGFMLGFKKGFELIARQSKSPIIPFYVDNALGSPFTFKTGKSKPVKLKISPFRTPITISIGEKLPFDTSSFQIRQKLKELESEAFTYRVKNEESISYYLLFSKKSSVSYLDLAISARFLKTMKKQNLIYMDFNSDEYQFFIKIILLAGKTMITKDIANNYSDFIRIVNEKNTFIGEDLVFTTKELKNTISPVCMANGILGKLFPFTRLQGNSNLISLITKNGDYTHKNLILCVLSLDQVLAFNKNDTIGLTIQPDKPIAVVFTLLALIKGLKQINFSIENKDINKDVSIIISEKKWVEENYLFLSDGVGKIIVTDGLLSAEIKKHLSSENGIKVLEGYGDEFFPMISLNTPDFSGKDIAGKEFVQHCSREGSVGRMLPGVAIKICDENDGFVLKGEGEEGRLQIKGFGLSEKTLKEARFEKGWYVSCSNGYIDKDGFLFLKK
;
A
#
# COMPACT_ATOMS: atom_id res chain seq x y z
N MET A 1 -4.96 32.40 -4.17
CA MET A 1 -5.35 31.48 -5.27
C MET A 1 -5.12 30.08 -4.73
N ASP A 2 -6.19 29.37 -4.40
CA ASP A 2 -6.14 28.06 -3.73
C ASP A 2 -5.46 27.01 -4.63
N HIS A 3 -4.24 26.61 -4.27
CA HIS A 3 -3.43 25.64 -5.00
C HIS A 3 -3.68 24.17 -4.58
N ASP A 4 -4.57 23.91 -3.61
CA ASP A 4 -4.68 22.59 -2.96
C ASP A 4 -5.85 21.69 -3.40
N CYS A 5 -6.61 22.07 -4.44
CA CYS A 5 -7.72 21.23 -4.90
C CYS A 5 -7.30 20.34 -6.08
N PRO A 6 -7.18 19.01 -5.91
CA PRO A 6 -6.91 18.10 -7.03
C PRO A 6 -8.04 18.21 -8.05
N VAL A 7 -7.70 18.79 -9.20
CA VAL A 7 -8.64 19.07 -10.26
C VAL A 7 -9.21 17.74 -10.76
N ASN A 8 -10.54 17.62 -10.77
CA ASN A 8 -11.21 16.48 -11.38
C ASN A 8 -10.87 16.49 -12.88
N TYR A 9 -9.94 15.63 -13.25
CA TYR A 9 -9.10 15.76 -14.43
C TYR A 9 -9.87 15.82 -15.75
N PHE A 10 -11.03 15.16 -15.81
CA PHE A 10 -11.91 15.20 -16.97
C PHE A 10 -12.77 16.47 -17.10
N THR A 11 -12.71 17.38 -16.13
CA THR A 11 -13.57 18.58 -16.06
C THR A 11 -12.81 19.90 -16.07
N SER A 12 -11.47 19.90 -16.01
CA SER A 12 -10.72 21.15 -15.94
C SER A 12 -10.94 22.03 -17.17
N ARG A 13 -11.20 23.32 -16.94
CA ARG A 13 -11.35 24.33 -18.00
C ARG A 13 -10.08 24.41 -18.86
N TYR A 14 -8.91 24.25 -18.25
CA TYR A 14 -7.61 24.19 -18.91
C TYR A 14 -7.53 23.06 -19.94
N TYR A 15 -7.88 21.83 -19.56
CA TYR A 15 -7.85 20.69 -20.47
C TYR A 15 -8.90 20.79 -21.57
N LYS A 16 -10.09 21.32 -21.29
CA LYS A 16 -11.10 21.59 -22.34
C LYS A 16 -10.60 22.60 -23.38
N ALA A 17 -9.86 23.63 -22.94
CA ALA A 17 -9.28 24.64 -23.82
C ALA A 17 -8.11 24.07 -24.65
N VAL A 18 -7.18 23.36 -24.02
CA VAL A 18 -6.05 22.67 -24.68
C VAL A 18 -6.56 21.62 -25.68
N TYR A 19 -7.58 20.86 -25.32
CA TYR A 19 -8.20 19.86 -26.18
C TYR A 19 -8.82 20.49 -27.43
N LYS A 20 -9.54 21.62 -27.31
CA LYS A 20 -10.06 22.37 -28.46
C LYS A 20 -8.96 22.86 -29.39
N ILE A 21 -7.79 23.23 -28.84
CA ILE A 21 -6.63 23.69 -29.63
C ILE A 21 -6.00 22.51 -30.40
N ILE A 22 -5.90 21.32 -29.79
CA ILE A 22 -5.29 20.15 -30.41
C ILE A 22 -6.19 19.52 -31.49
N GLN A 23 -7.52 19.55 -31.32
CA GLN A 23 -8.47 19.04 -32.33
C GLN A 23 -8.40 19.78 -33.68
N LYS A 24 -7.82 20.98 -33.75
CA LYS A 24 -7.60 21.67 -35.03
C LYS A 24 -6.56 21.00 -35.93
N LYS A 25 -5.76 20.04 -35.43
CA LYS A 25 -4.88 19.21 -36.26
C LYS A 25 -5.65 17.96 -36.70
N LYS A 26 -5.68 17.69 -38.02
CA LYS A 26 -6.22 16.46 -38.64
C LYS A 26 -5.52 15.21 -38.07
N SER A 27 -5.97 14.68 -36.94
CA SER A 27 -5.71 13.29 -36.56
C SER A 27 -6.71 12.39 -37.29
N LEU A 28 -6.27 11.18 -37.66
CA LEU A 28 -7.12 10.18 -38.30
C LEU A 28 -8.33 9.90 -37.39
N MET A 29 -9.55 9.98 -37.93
CA MET A 29 -10.84 9.82 -37.23
C MET A 29 -10.85 8.64 -36.22
N ILE A 30 -10.17 7.55 -36.54
CA ILE A 30 -10.02 6.35 -35.70
C ILE A 30 -9.31 6.66 -34.37
N THR A 31 -8.24 7.45 -34.38
CA THR A 31 -7.47 7.75 -33.16
C THR A 31 -8.28 8.57 -32.16
N GLU A 32 -9.09 9.52 -32.63
CA GLU A 32 -9.99 10.29 -31.76
C GLU A 32 -11.12 9.43 -31.19
N ILE A 33 -11.69 8.52 -31.99
CA ILE A 33 -12.68 7.55 -31.52
C ILE A 33 -12.10 6.67 -30.41
N VAL A 34 -10.90 6.11 -30.62
CA VAL A 34 -10.24 5.25 -29.63
C VAL A 34 -9.97 6.00 -28.33
N ARG A 35 -9.47 7.24 -28.40
CA ARG A 35 -9.27 8.09 -27.23
C ARG A 35 -10.56 8.38 -26.49
N TYR A 36 -11.62 8.74 -27.23
CA TYR A 36 -12.93 8.98 -26.64
C TYR A 36 -13.47 7.72 -25.96
N THR A 37 -13.34 6.55 -26.59
CA THR A 37 -13.73 5.26 -26.00
C THR A 37 -12.95 4.97 -24.73
N PHE A 38 -11.62 5.11 -24.74
CA PHE A 38 -10.80 4.93 -23.53
C PHE A 38 -11.17 5.91 -22.42
N ARG A 39 -11.52 7.15 -22.77
CA ARG A 39 -12.01 8.15 -21.83
C ARG A 39 -13.34 7.75 -21.19
N VAL A 40 -14.29 7.25 -21.98
CA VAL A 40 -15.58 6.79 -21.47
C VAL A 40 -15.39 5.58 -20.55
N ILE A 41 -14.63 4.58 -20.99
CA ILE A 41 -14.30 3.40 -20.19
C ILE A 41 -13.59 3.81 -18.89
N GLY A 42 -12.59 4.70 -18.98
CA GLY A 42 -11.87 5.22 -17.83
C GLY A 42 -12.78 5.89 -16.81
N LYS A 43 -13.75 6.71 -17.26
CA LYS A 43 -14.75 7.36 -16.38
C LYS A 43 -15.72 6.40 -15.73
N LEU A 44 -16.06 5.30 -16.42
CA LEU A 44 -16.97 4.26 -15.92
C LEU A 44 -16.28 3.38 -14.87
N LEU A 45 -15.00 3.07 -15.06
CA LEU A 45 -14.24 2.19 -14.17
C LEU A 45 -13.58 2.93 -13.00
N TYR A 46 -13.12 4.17 -13.24
CA TYR A 46 -12.20 4.87 -12.35
C TYR A 46 -12.70 6.27 -11.95
N LYS A 47 -12.35 6.66 -10.72
CA LYS A 47 -12.42 8.04 -10.23
C LYS A 47 -11.00 8.61 -10.25
N VAL A 48 -10.64 9.24 -11.37
CA VAL A 48 -9.27 9.69 -11.64
C VAL A 48 -9.00 11.07 -11.02
N ARG A 49 -7.93 11.15 -10.23
CA ARG A 49 -7.27 12.37 -9.77
C ARG A 49 -5.96 12.52 -10.53
N VAL A 50 -5.60 13.74 -10.92
CA VAL A 50 -4.30 13.99 -11.56
C VAL A 50 -3.58 15.14 -10.87
N THR A 51 -2.29 14.96 -10.62
CA THR A 51 -1.36 15.97 -10.10
C THR A 51 -0.23 16.22 -11.10
N GLY A 52 0.30 17.45 -11.11
CA GLY A 52 1.36 17.85 -12.05
C GLY A 52 0.92 17.91 -13.52
N ALA A 53 -0.37 18.12 -13.79
CA ALA A 53 -0.94 18.02 -15.13
C ALA A 53 -0.32 19.03 -16.14
N GLU A 54 0.21 20.14 -15.62
CA GLU A 54 0.98 21.17 -16.32
C GLU A 54 2.33 20.68 -16.87
N ASN A 55 2.89 19.61 -16.29
CA ASN A 55 4.15 19.03 -16.75
C ASN A 55 3.99 18.20 -18.03
N PHE A 56 2.75 17.84 -18.39
CA PHE A 56 2.50 17.03 -19.58
C PHE A 56 2.90 17.77 -20.87
N PRO A 57 3.71 17.17 -21.76
CA PRO A 57 4.19 17.84 -22.95
C PRO A 57 3.05 18.06 -23.95
N LEU A 58 2.60 19.31 -24.14
CA LEU A 58 1.56 19.65 -25.12
C LEU A 58 2.07 19.74 -26.57
N LYS A 59 3.37 19.93 -26.76
CA LYS A 59 4.06 20.01 -28.05
C LYS A 59 5.43 19.32 -27.95
N GLY A 60 6.01 18.95 -29.10
CA GLY A 60 7.33 18.33 -29.19
C GLY A 60 7.34 16.86 -28.77
N GLY A 61 8.41 16.15 -29.14
CA GLY A 61 8.61 14.76 -28.76
C GLY A 61 9.05 14.62 -27.31
N ALA A 62 8.62 13.56 -26.65
CA ALA A 62 9.00 13.28 -25.27
C ALA A 62 8.96 11.78 -24.99
N LEU A 63 9.76 11.37 -24.00
CA LEU A 63 9.78 10.00 -23.51
C LEU A 63 9.01 9.93 -22.18
N LEU A 64 7.86 9.27 -22.19
CA LEU A 64 7.03 9.05 -21.00
C LEU A 64 7.49 7.76 -20.31
N ILE A 65 7.86 7.85 -19.04
CA ILE A 65 8.35 6.72 -18.25
C ILE A 65 7.42 6.47 -17.06
N PRO A 66 6.45 5.54 -17.20
CA PRO A 66 5.57 5.16 -16.12
C PRO A 66 5.98 3.91 -15.35
N ASN A 67 5.36 3.70 -14.19
CA ASN A 67 5.35 2.40 -13.51
C ASN A 67 4.35 1.42 -14.18
N HIS A 68 4.53 0.12 -13.99
CA HIS A 68 3.79 -0.91 -14.74
C HIS A 68 2.77 -1.70 -13.89
N ASN A 69 1.70 -1.05 -13.43
CA ASN A 69 0.73 -1.64 -12.49
C ASN A 69 -0.42 -2.48 -13.11
N SER A 70 -0.74 -2.33 -14.40
CA SER A 70 -1.91 -2.95 -15.02
C SER A 70 -1.74 -3.28 -16.50
N LEU A 71 -2.51 -4.26 -16.99
CA LEU A 71 -2.60 -4.54 -18.43
C LEU A 71 -3.29 -3.40 -19.20
N LEU A 72 -4.03 -2.55 -18.49
CA LEU A 72 -4.69 -1.36 -19.02
C LEU A 72 -3.90 -0.07 -18.72
N ASP A 73 -2.64 -0.13 -18.30
CA ASP A 73 -1.87 1.09 -17.98
C ASP A 73 -1.87 2.02 -19.19
N ALA A 74 -1.65 1.46 -20.37
CA ALA A 74 -1.72 2.19 -21.63
C ALA A 74 -3.09 2.85 -21.86
N ALA A 75 -4.18 2.19 -21.51
CA ALA A 75 -5.52 2.75 -21.65
C ALA A 75 -5.82 3.81 -20.58
N ILE A 76 -5.37 3.63 -19.33
CA ILE A 76 -5.53 4.61 -18.25
C ILE A 76 -4.76 5.88 -18.60
N VAL A 77 -3.48 5.74 -18.95
CA VAL A 77 -2.61 6.82 -19.42
C VAL A 77 -3.26 7.49 -20.65
N ALA A 78 -3.64 6.73 -21.68
CA ALA A 78 -4.21 7.31 -22.91
C ALA A 78 -5.61 7.93 -22.74
N SER A 79 -6.41 7.47 -21.78
CA SER A 79 -7.79 7.96 -21.54
C SER A 79 -7.83 9.45 -21.19
N GLY A 80 -6.72 9.93 -20.65
CA GLY A 80 -6.60 11.24 -20.11
C GLY A 80 -5.86 12.24 -20.97
N GLU A 81 -4.86 11.77 -21.70
CA GLU A 81 -3.87 12.69 -22.22
C GLU A 81 -4.34 13.46 -23.47
N PRO A 82 -3.91 14.73 -23.61
CA PRO A 82 -4.33 15.61 -24.69
C PRO A 82 -3.71 15.18 -26.03
N ARG A 83 -2.76 14.25 -26.03
CA ARG A 83 -2.05 13.73 -27.21
C ARG A 83 -2.09 12.21 -27.25
N MET A 84 -2.00 11.65 -28.45
CA MET A 84 -1.78 10.21 -28.63
C MET A 84 -0.39 9.82 -28.14
N ILE A 85 -0.31 8.65 -27.51
CA ILE A 85 0.94 8.09 -26.97
C ILE A 85 1.25 6.81 -27.76
N ARG A 86 2.51 6.69 -28.18
CA ARG A 86 3.07 5.51 -28.86
C ARG A 86 3.63 4.59 -27.79
N PHE A 87 2.84 3.61 -27.36
CA PHE A 87 3.29 2.65 -26.35
C PHE A 87 4.22 1.61 -26.98
N VAL A 88 5.29 1.29 -26.26
CA VAL A 88 6.08 0.10 -26.53
C VAL A 88 5.34 -1.12 -26.00
N ILE A 89 5.02 -2.06 -26.89
CA ILE A 89 4.21 -3.26 -26.59
C ILE A 89 4.98 -4.51 -27.01
N TYR A 90 4.83 -5.59 -26.25
CA TYR A 90 5.46 -6.87 -26.56
C TYR A 90 5.06 -7.39 -27.96
N LYS A 91 6.04 -7.73 -28.80
CA LYS A 91 5.89 -8.08 -30.22
C LYS A 91 4.91 -9.23 -30.45
N GLU A 92 4.84 -10.20 -29.54
CA GLU A 92 3.92 -11.33 -29.65
C GLU A 92 2.44 -10.91 -29.61
N VAL A 93 2.10 -9.81 -28.92
CA VAL A 93 0.72 -9.29 -28.86
C VAL A 93 0.24 -8.90 -30.26
N PHE A 94 1.14 -8.44 -31.13
CA PHE A 94 0.81 -8.07 -32.51
C PHE A 94 0.49 -9.27 -33.42
N LYS A 95 0.81 -10.50 -33.00
CA LYS A 95 0.44 -11.72 -33.74
C LYS A 95 -1.04 -12.08 -33.56
N THR A 96 -1.71 -11.50 -32.57
CA THR A 96 -3.14 -11.72 -32.34
C THR A 96 -3.96 -11.12 -33.49
N PRO A 97 -4.79 -11.91 -34.20
CA PRO A 97 -5.64 -11.39 -35.28
C PRO A 97 -6.55 -10.27 -34.76
N ILE A 98 -6.82 -9.26 -35.61
CA ILE A 98 -7.59 -8.04 -35.30
C ILE A 98 -6.87 -7.11 -34.31
N LEU A 99 -6.51 -7.59 -33.12
CA LEU A 99 -5.82 -6.79 -32.09
C LEU A 99 -4.48 -6.26 -32.62
N GLY A 100 -3.68 -7.09 -33.29
CA GLY A 100 -2.40 -6.66 -33.87
C GLY A 100 -2.58 -5.56 -34.92
N LYS A 101 -3.56 -5.72 -35.83
CA LYS A 101 -3.88 -4.70 -36.85
C LYS A 101 -4.34 -3.39 -36.20
N PHE A 102 -5.14 -3.49 -35.14
CA PHE A 102 -5.58 -2.33 -34.35
C PHE A 102 -4.38 -1.61 -33.69
N LEU A 103 -3.48 -2.34 -33.04
CA LEU A 103 -2.28 -1.77 -32.43
C LEU A 103 -1.35 -1.10 -33.46
N PHE A 104 -1.18 -1.71 -34.63
CA PHE A 104 -0.45 -1.09 -35.75
C PHE A 104 -1.12 0.20 -36.23
N SER A 105 -2.46 0.23 -36.34
CA SER A 105 -3.20 1.43 -36.73
C SER A 105 -3.01 2.60 -35.75
N LEU A 106 -2.74 2.29 -34.48
CA LEU A 106 -2.43 3.27 -33.43
C LEU A 106 -0.94 3.67 -33.38
N ARG A 107 -0.11 3.13 -34.29
CA ARG A 107 1.34 3.33 -34.35
C ARG A 107 2.07 2.89 -33.07
N MET A 108 1.58 1.82 -32.43
CA MET A 108 2.26 1.22 -31.28
C MET A 108 3.58 0.56 -31.71
N ILE A 109 4.59 0.58 -30.84
CA ILE A 109 5.95 0.16 -31.19
C ILE A 109 6.19 -1.26 -30.65
N PRO A 110 6.40 -2.28 -31.51
CA PRO A 110 6.65 -3.64 -31.06
C PRO A 110 8.08 -3.81 -30.50
N ILE A 111 8.23 -4.56 -29.40
CA ILE A 111 9.52 -4.96 -28.84
C ILE A 111 9.61 -6.48 -28.62
N ALA A 112 10.71 -7.10 -29.05
CA ALA A 112 10.97 -8.53 -28.87
C ALA A 112 11.64 -8.84 -27.52
N SER A 113 11.39 -10.03 -26.97
CA SER A 113 11.99 -10.53 -25.71
C SER A 113 13.41 -11.06 -25.95
N THR A 114 13.59 -11.87 -26.99
CA THR A 114 14.89 -12.28 -27.53
C THR A 114 15.34 -11.28 -28.59
N ARG A 115 16.58 -10.82 -28.49
CA ARG A 115 17.06 -9.64 -29.20
C ARG A 115 18.27 -10.00 -30.04
N SER A 116 18.10 -10.10 -31.35
CA SER A 116 19.26 -9.88 -32.22
C SER A 116 19.70 -8.41 -32.10
N LYS A 117 21.00 -8.13 -32.26
CA LYS A 117 21.53 -6.75 -32.23
C LYS A 117 20.77 -5.85 -33.23
N THR A 118 20.42 -6.41 -34.39
CA THR A 118 19.68 -5.71 -35.45
C THR A 118 18.27 -5.31 -35.03
N GLU A 119 17.49 -6.21 -34.40
CA GLU A 119 16.14 -5.90 -33.95
C GLU A 119 16.10 -4.82 -32.85
N LEU A 120 17.09 -4.82 -31.96
CA LEU A 120 17.24 -3.76 -30.96
C LEU A 120 17.50 -2.39 -31.59
N MET A 121 18.40 -2.33 -32.58
CA MET A 121 18.72 -1.08 -33.25
C MET A 121 17.53 -0.55 -34.06
N ASP A 122 16.76 -1.43 -34.71
CA ASP A 122 15.52 -1.03 -35.38
C ASP A 122 14.48 -0.50 -34.38
N PHE A 123 14.32 -1.17 -33.22
CA PHE A 123 13.46 -0.69 -32.14
C PHE A 123 13.86 0.71 -31.65
N TYR A 124 15.14 0.94 -31.33
CA TYR A 124 15.63 2.25 -30.88
C TYR A 124 15.45 3.31 -31.98
N GLY A 125 15.73 2.96 -33.24
CA GLY A 125 15.52 3.84 -34.39
C GLY A 125 14.04 4.21 -34.56
N LYS A 126 13.11 3.27 -34.38
CA LYS A 126 11.65 3.54 -34.42
C LYS A 126 11.24 4.52 -33.32
N CYS A 127 11.67 4.29 -32.08
CA CYS A 127 11.39 5.20 -30.98
C CYS A 127 11.92 6.61 -31.26
N CYS A 128 13.17 6.75 -31.70
CA CYS A 128 13.77 8.05 -32.03
C CYS A 128 13.03 8.74 -33.18
N ARG A 129 12.62 8.02 -34.22
CA ARG A 129 11.84 8.59 -35.33
C ARG A 129 10.50 9.15 -34.87
N GLU A 130 9.76 8.42 -34.05
CA GLU A 130 8.46 8.89 -33.52
C GLU A 130 8.64 10.12 -32.62
N ILE A 131 9.65 10.11 -31.73
CA ILE A 131 9.97 11.25 -30.87
C ILE A 131 10.37 12.47 -31.71
N ASN A 132 11.25 12.30 -32.70
CA ASN A 132 11.69 13.39 -33.58
C ASN A 132 10.56 13.93 -34.47
N ALA A 133 9.57 13.10 -34.80
CA ALA A 133 8.33 13.53 -35.45
C ALA A 133 7.38 14.31 -34.52
N GLY A 134 7.79 14.53 -33.26
CA GLY A 134 7.03 15.26 -32.28
C GLY A 134 5.94 14.41 -31.63
N GLU A 135 6.13 13.09 -31.50
CA GLU A 135 5.20 12.19 -30.81
C GLU A 135 5.72 11.84 -29.40
N ILE A 136 4.81 11.41 -28.53
CA ILE A 136 5.17 10.90 -27.20
C ILE A 136 5.35 9.39 -27.32
N VAL A 137 6.53 8.90 -26.93
CA VAL A 137 6.79 7.47 -26.82
C VAL A 137 6.75 7.08 -25.34
N CYS A 138 6.02 6.02 -25.01
CA CYS A 138 5.89 5.53 -23.65
C CYS A 138 6.61 4.19 -23.49
N VAL A 139 7.51 4.12 -22.51
CA VAL A 139 8.34 2.95 -22.21
C VAL A 139 8.21 2.60 -20.73
N PHE A 140 7.68 1.41 -20.44
CA PHE A 140 7.65 0.85 -19.10
C PHE A 140 9.05 0.30 -18.75
N PRO A 141 9.79 0.94 -17.83
CA PRO A 141 11.19 0.63 -17.58
C PRO A 141 11.37 -0.65 -16.76
N GLU A 142 10.36 -1.09 -16.01
CA GLU A 142 10.35 -2.35 -15.24
C GLU A 142 10.50 -3.57 -16.16
N GLY A 143 9.96 -3.49 -17.38
CA GLY A 143 10.00 -4.56 -18.39
C GLY A 143 9.16 -5.79 -18.05
N GLU A 144 8.58 -5.84 -16.86
CA GLU A 144 7.62 -6.82 -16.36
C GLU A 144 6.61 -6.10 -15.47
N MET A 145 5.46 -6.74 -15.21
CA MET A 145 4.49 -6.24 -14.26
C MET A 145 4.78 -6.83 -12.87
N PRO A 146 4.76 -6.04 -11.78
CA PRO A 146 4.98 -6.53 -10.44
C PRO A 146 3.88 -7.51 -10.01
N ARG A 147 4.27 -8.52 -9.23
CA ARG A 147 3.38 -9.53 -8.64
C ARG A 147 3.30 -9.46 -7.11
N ASN A 148 4.06 -8.55 -6.51
CA ASN A 148 4.25 -8.39 -5.07
C ASN A 148 3.93 -6.97 -4.57
N GLY A 149 3.33 -6.12 -5.42
CA GLY A 149 2.92 -4.76 -5.04
C GLY A 149 4.07 -3.75 -4.89
N PHE A 150 5.33 -4.15 -5.08
CA PHE A 150 6.47 -3.24 -5.12
C PHE A 150 6.72 -2.71 -6.53
N MET A 151 7.38 -1.55 -6.61
CA MET A 151 8.00 -1.07 -7.85
C MET A 151 9.31 -1.84 -8.12
N LEU A 152 9.44 -2.45 -9.29
CA LEU A 152 10.60 -3.26 -9.67
C LEU A 152 11.83 -2.41 -10.04
N GLY A 153 12.93 -3.10 -10.36
CA GLY A 153 14.15 -2.51 -10.93
C GLY A 153 13.94 -2.02 -12.36
N PHE A 154 14.66 -0.98 -12.76
CA PHE A 154 14.48 -0.33 -14.07
C PHE A 154 15.57 -0.74 -15.06
N LYS A 155 15.16 -1.09 -16.28
CA LYS A 155 16.06 -1.42 -17.38
C LYS A 155 16.56 -0.14 -18.06
N LYS A 156 17.85 -0.09 -18.41
CA LYS A 156 18.53 1.08 -19.02
C LYS A 156 18.17 1.35 -20.49
N GLY A 157 17.32 0.53 -21.11
CA GLY A 157 17.01 0.64 -22.55
C GLY A 157 16.40 1.98 -22.95
N PHE A 158 15.65 2.63 -22.04
CA PHE A 158 15.06 3.93 -22.30
C PHE A 158 16.11 5.07 -22.31
N GLU A 159 17.23 4.92 -21.58
CA GLU A 159 18.30 5.92 -21.53
C GLU A 159 18.94 6.11 -22.91
N LEU A 160 19.12 5.02 -23.66
CA LEU A 160 19.63 5.08 -25.03
C LEU A 160 18.67 5.83 -25.96
N ILE A 161 17.37 5.60 -25.82
CA ILE A 161 16.34 6.32 -26.59
C ILE A 161 16.44 7.81 -26.28
N ALA A 162 16.41 8.18 -25.00
CA ALA A 162 16.45 9.57 -24.57
C ALA A 162 17.71 10.30 -25.06
N ARG A 163 18.89 9.69 -24.91
CA ARG A 163 20.16 10.27 -25.38
C ARG A 163 20.23 10.45 -26.89
N GLN A 164 19.75 9.47 -27.66
CA GLN A 164 19.78 9.53 -29.13
C GLN A 164 18.78 10.55 -29.70
N SER A 165 17.58 10.63 -29.13
CA SER A 165 16.57 11.61 -29.53
C SER A 165 16.78 13.00 -28.92
N LYS A 166 17.66 13.13 -27.91
CA LYS A 166 17.81 14.32 -27.04
C LYS A 166 16.47 14.80 -26.47
N SER A 167 15.53 13.89 -26.24
CA SER A 167 14.18 14.22 -25.80
C SER A 167 14.07 14.27 -24.28
N PRO A 168 13.25 15.17 -23.72
CA PRO A 168 13.00 15.20 -22.29
C PRO A 168 12.31 13.90 -21.84
N ILE A 169 12.62 13.50 -20.61
CA ILE A 169 12.00 12.36 -19.94
C ILE A 169 10.90 12.89 -19.01
N ILE A 170 9.71 12.28 -19.06
CA ILE A 170 8.55 12.65 -18.25
C ILE A 170 8.22 11.48 -17.31
N PRO A 171 8.49 11.59 -16.00
CA PRO A 171 8.03 10.62 -15.02
C PRO A 171 6.50 10.62 -14.93
N PHE A 172 5.88 9.46 -14.94
CA PHE A 172 4.42 9.33 -14.92
C PHE A 172 3.98 8.20 -13.98
N TYR A 173 3.50 8.53 -12.79
CA TYR A 173 3.12 7.53 -11.80
C TYR A 173 1.60 7.28 -11.80
N VAL A 174 1.18 6.02 -11.75
CA VAL A 174 -0.22 5.60 -11.61
C VAL A 174 -0.41 4.83 -10.31
N ASP A 175 -1.13 5.45 -9.37
CA ASP A 175 -1.42 4.91 -8.04
C ASP A 175 -2.76 4.16 -7.95
N ASN A 176 -2.82 3.19 -7.04
CA ASN A 176 -4.05 2.47 -6.64
C ASN A 176 -4.79 1.74 -7.79
N ALA A 177 -4.08 1.45 -8.88
CA ALA A 177 -4.58 0.57 -9.95
C ALA A 177 -4.58 -0.90 -9.52
N LEU A 178 -3.70 -1.30 -8.60
CA LEU A 178 -3.53 -2.70 -8.17
C LEU A 178 -4.81 -3.26 -7.52
N GLY A 179 -5.23 -4.45 -7.96
CA GLY A 179 -6.47 -5.08 -7.54
C GLY A 179 -7.72 -4.64 -8.32
N SER A 180 -7.59 -3.69 -9.25
CA SER A 180 -8.66 -3.32 -10.21
C SER A 180 -8.69 -4.30 -11.40
N PRO A 181 -9.75 -4.30 -12.23
CA PRO A 181 -9.85 -5.18 -13.39
C PRO A 181 -8.56 -5.16 -14.24
N PHE A 182 -8.10 -6.33 -14.69
CA PHE A 182 -6.90 -6.48 -15.52
C PHE A 182 -5.55 -6.14 -14.84
N THR A 183 -5.54 -6.09 -13.50
CA THR A 183 -4.31 -6.09 -12.68
C THR A 183 -4.10 -7.43 -12.00
N PHE A 184 -2.94 -7.63 -11.36
CA PHE A 184 -2.66 -8.82 -10.56
C PHE A 184 -2.74 -8.47 -9.07
N LYS A 185 -3.32 -9.36 -8.26
CA LYS A 185 -3.21 -9.27 -6.80
C LYS A 185 -1.92 -9.91 -6.33
N THR A 186 -1.37 -9.42 -5.23
CA THR A 186 -0.15 -9.95 -4.62
C THR A 186 -0.24 -11.46 -4.43
N GLY A 187 0.75 -12.18 -4.98
CA GLY A 187 0.81 -13.65 -4.94
C GLY A 187 -0.20 -14.39 -5.84
N LYS A 188 -0.86 -13.72 -6.80
CA LYS A 188 -1.80 -14.34 -7.74
C LYS A 188 -1.28 -14.29 -9.18
N SER A 189 -1.44 -15.40 -9.89
CA SER A 189 -1.04 -15.55 -11.30
C SER A 189 -2.11 -15.15 -12.31
N LYS A 190 -3.38 -15.06 -11.89
CA LYS A 190 -4.50 -14.68 -12.76
C LYS A 190 -4.85 -13.20 -12.56
N PRO A 191 -5.15 -12.47 -13.65
CA PRO A 191 -5.60 -11.09 -13.53
C PRO A 191 -6.96 -11.02 -12.81
N VAL A 192 -7.20 -9.92 -12.10
CA VAL A 192 -8.49 -9.65 -11.47
C VAL A 192 -9.54 -9.49 -12.56
N LYS A 193 -10.57 -10.34 -12.50
CA LYS A 193 -11.72 -10.27 -13.41
C LYS A 193 -12.45 -8.95 -13.24
N LEU A 194 -13.00 -8.43 -14.34
CA LEU A 194 -13.88 -7.27 -14.32
C LEU A 194 -15.09 -7.55 -13.43
N LYS A 195 -15.23 -6.78 -12.34
CA LYS A 195 -16.44 -6.69 -11.55
C LYS A 195 -16.98 -5.29 -11.69
N ILE A 196 -18.11 -5.14 -12.37
CA ILE A 196 -18.82 -3.86 -12.45
C ILE A 196 -19.33 -3.55 -11.05
N SER A 197 -18.67 -2.60 -10.39
CA SER A 197 -19.04 -2.10 -9.07
C SER A 197 -19.69 -0.74 -9.25
N PRO A 198 -20.79 -0.42 -8.53
CA PRO A 198 -21.35 0.92 -8.54
C PRO A 198 -20.36 1.96 -7.96
N PHE A 199 -19.35 1.49 -7.23
CA PHE A 199 -18.25 2.30 -6.73
C PHE A 199 -17.04 2.17 -7.64
N ARG A 200 -16.66 3.30 -8.27
CA ARG A 200 -15.47 3.43 -9.12
C ARG A 200 -14.20 3.40 -8.29
N THR A 201 -13.15 2.72 -8.78
CA THR A 201 -11.86 2.67 -8.09
C THR A 201 -11.18 4.04 -8.17
N PRO A 202 -10.80 4.66 -7.04
CA PRO A 202 -10.04 5.90 -7.08
C PRO A 202 -8.62 5.62 -7.58
N ILE A 203 -8.15 6.38 -8.55
CA ILE A 203 -6.79 6.32 -9.10
C ILE A 203 -6.20 7.72 -9.04
N THR A 204 -4.93 7.82 -8.64
CA THR A 204 -4.16 9.06 -8.76
C THR A 204 -3.12 8.88 -9.86
N ILE A 205 -3.05 9.83 -10.78
CA ILE A 205 -1.97 9.94 -11.76
C ILE A 205 -1.11 11.13 -11.34
N SER A 206 0.19 10.92 -11.19
CA SER A 206 1.14 11.99 -10.87
C SER A 206 2.10 12.17 -12.04
N ILE A 207 2.14 13.37 -12.61
CA ILE A 207 3.01 13.70 -13.73
C ILE A 207 4.16 14.55 -13.21
N GLY A 208 5.36 13.98 -13.22
CA GLY A 208 6.58 14.65 -12.75
C GLY A 208 7.06 15.72 -13.72
N GLU A 209 7.90 16.62 -13.20
CA GLU A 209 8.60 17.62 -14.00
C GLU A 209 9.46 16.97 -15.09
N LYS A 210 9.75 17.76 -16.14
CA LYS A 210 10.58 17.30 -17.25
C LYS A 210 12.01 17.10 -16.77
N LEU A 211 12.54 15.90 -17.00
CA LEU A 211 13.91 15.56 -16.67
C LEU A 211 14.80 15.57 -17.92
N PRO A 212 16.09 15.93 -17.77
CA PRO A 212 17.07 15.89 -18.85
C PRO A 212 17.18 14.51 -19.53
N PHE A 213 17.59 14.50 -20.80
CA PHE A 213 17.70 13.29 -21.61
C PHE A 213 18.78 12.30 -21.13
N ASP A 214 19.72 12.76 -20.29
CA ASP A 214 20.81 11.98 -19.72
C ASP A 214 20.49 11.40 -18.34
N THR A 215 19.27 11.66 -17.81
CA THR A 215 18.79 11.10 -16.54
C THR A 215 18.86 9.57 -16.54
N SER A 216 19.51 9.01 -15.53
CA SER A 216 19.72 7.57 -15.38
C SER A 216 18.47 6.80 -14.94
N SER A 217 18.46 5.48 -15.15
CA SER A 217 17.42 4.56 -14.65
C SER A 217 17.19 4.68 -13.14
N PHE A 218 18.27 4.87 -12.38
CA PHE A 218 18.22 5.01 -10.94
C PHE A 218 17.52 6.31 -10.51
N GLN A 219 17.91 7.44 -11.12
CA GLN A 219 17.29 8.76 -10.84
C GLN A 219 15.81 8.79 -11.23
N ILE A 220 15.43 8.22 -12.38
CA ILE A 220 14.01 8.14 -12.76
C ILE A 220 13.21 7.28 -11.77
N ARG A 221 13.79 6.17 -11.30
CA ARG A 221 13.13 5.31 -10.31
C ARG A 221 12.95 6.05 -8.97
N GLN A 222 13.96 6.76 -8.49
CA GLN A 222 13.84 7.62 -7.31
C GLN A 222 12.72 8.65 -7.51
N LYS A 223 12.67 9.30 -8.67
CA LYS A 223 11.61 10.29 -8.95
C LYS A 223 10.21 9.69 -8.96
N LEU A 224 10.04 8.48 -9.52
CA LEU A 224 8.75 7.78 -9.46
C LEU A 224 8.39 7.35 -8.03
N LYS A 225 9.36 6.97 -7.19
CA LYS A 225 9.13 6.70 -5.76
C LYS A 225 8.69 7.95 -5.01
N GLU A 226 9.24 9.12 -5.31
CA GLU A 226 8.76 10.39 -4.77
C GLU A 226 7.29 10.65 -5.12
N LEU A 227 6.95 10.55 -6.41
CA LEU A 227 5.58 10.71 -6.90
C LEU A 227 4.62 9.69 -6.27
N GLU A 228 5.10 8.46 -6.06
CA GLU A 228 4.35 7.43 -5.31
C GLU A 228 4.08 7.86 -3.88
N SER A 229 5.09 8.34 -3.15
CA SER A 229 4.94 8.75 -1.75
C SER A 229 3.85 9.81 -1.57
N GLU A 230 3.77 10.77 -2.49
CA GLU A 230 2.76 11.82 -2.50
C GLU A 230 1.39 11.28 -2.89
N ALA A 231 1.34 10.51 -3.99
CA ALA A 231 0.10 9.94 -4.51
C ALA A 231 -0.58 9.03 -3.48
N PHE A 232 0.21 8.27 -2.72
CA PHE A 232 -0.27 7.33 -1.72
C PHE A 232 -1.06 8.02 -0.59
N THR A 233 -0.66 9.24 -0.21
CA THR A 233 -1.37 10.02 0.82
C THR A 233 -2.81 10.37 0.45
N TYR A 234 -3.16 10.31 -0.83
CA TYR A 234 -4.50 10.59 -1.34
C TYR A 234 -5.47 9.41 -1.23
N ARG A 235 -4.97 8.21 -0.88
CA ARG A 235 -5.81 7.02 -0.70
C ARG A 235 -6.74 7.12 0.52
N VAL A 236 -6.35 7.92 1.52
CA VAL A 236 -7.06 8.12 2.78
C VAL A 236 -7.27 9.61 2.98
N LYS A 237 -8.50 10.03 3.29
CA LYS A 237 -8.78 11.44 3.61
C LYS A 237 -8.37 11.75 5.05
N ASN A 238 -8.06 13.01 5.34
CA ASN A 238 -7.67 13.43 6.70
C ASN A 238 -8.77 13.19 7.74
N GLU A 239 -10.04 13.26 7.33
CA GLU A 239 -11.21 13.05 8.19
C GLU A 239 -11.54 11.58 8.46
N GLU A 240 -10.87 10.64 7.77
CA GLU A 240 -11.14 9.21 7.93
C GLU A 240 -10.45 8.67 9.20
N SER A 241 -11.25 8.43 10.24
CA SER A 241 -10.77 7.73 11.44
C SER A 241 -10.57 6.23 11.19
N ILE A 242 -9.78 5.58 12.04
CA ILE A 242 -9.61 4.11 12.01
C ILE A 242 -10.96 3.42 12.16
N SER A 243 -11.83 3.92 13.04
CA SER A 243 -13.18 3.38 13.23
C SER A 243 -14.03 3.49 11.97
N TYR A 244 -13.99 4.64 11.28
CA TYR A 244 -14.66 4.82 9.99
C TYR A 244 -14.11 3.83 8.96
N TYR A 245 -12.78 3.71 8.88
CA TYR A 245 -12.13 2.80 7.95
C TYR A 245 -12.53 1.33 8.21
N LEU A 246 -12.54 0.89 9.46
CA LEU A 246 -12.97 -0.47 9.83
C LEU A 246 -14.45 -0.73 9.52
N LEU A 247 -15.33 0.26 9.67
CA LEU A 247 -16.76 0.09 9.39
C LEU A 247 -17.07 0.04 7.88
N PHE A 248 -16.44 0.91 7.10
CA PHE A 248 -16.81 1.11 5.70
C PHE A 248 -15.85 0.44 4.70
N SER A 249 -14.74 -0.10 5.17
CA SER A 249 -13.89 -0.96 4.34
C SER A 249 -14.63 -2.23 3.99
N LYS A 250 -14.90 -2.45 2.69
CA LYS A 250 -15.48 -3.71 2.17
C LYS A 250 -14.70 -4.98 2.51
N LYS A 251 -13.49 -4.84 3.07
CA LYS A 251 -12.62 -5.95 3.48
C LYS A 251 -12.79 -6.32 4.96
N SER A 252 -13.32 -5.44 5.82
CA SER A 252 -13.33 -5.66 7.26
C SER A 252 -14.25 -6.82 7.65
N SER A 253 -13.82 -7.61 8.64
CA SER A 253 -14.64 -8.67 9.24
C SER A 253 -15.44 -8.19 10.46
N VAL A 254 -15.42 -6.89 10.76
CA VAL A 254 -16.05 -6.31 11.94
C VAL A 254 -17.50 -6.00 11.61
N SER A 255 -18.47 -6.55 12.34
CA SER A 255 -19.87 -6.26 12.08
C SER A 255 -20.27 -4.92 12.70
N TYR A 256 -21.23 -4.23 12.06
CA TYR A 256 -21.82 -3.00 12.60
C TYR A 256 -22.44 -3.20 13.99
N LEU A 257 -22.90 -4.41 14.29
CA LEU A 257 -23.51 -4.78 15.58
C LEU A 257 -22.44 -4.84 16.69
N ASP A 258 -21.26 -5.37 16.40
CA ASP A 258 -20.17 -5.50 17.38
C ASP A 258 -19.71 -4.13 17.90
N LEU A 259 -19.56 -3.15 16.99
CA LEU A 259 -19.18 -1.79 17.33
C LEU A 259 -20.29 -1.02 18.06
N ALA A 260 -21.56 -1.25 17.70
CA ALA A 260 -22.70 -0.65 18.40
C ALA A 260 -22.80 -1.16 19.85
N ILE A 261 -22.51 -2.44 20.08
CA ILE A 261 -22.45 -3.04 21.42
C ILE A 261 -21.28 -2.45 22.21
N SER A 262 -20.07 -2.38 21.64
CA SER A 262 -18.92 -1.77 22.31
C SER A 262 -19.15 -0.30 22.69
N ALA A 263 -19.76 0.49 21.81
CA ALA A 263 -20.05 1.89 22.08
C ALA A 263 -21.12 2.09 23.16
N ARG A 264 -22.16 1.24 23.16
CA ARG A 264 -23.22 1.30 24.18
C ARG A 264 -22.71 0.80 25.54
N PHE A 265 -21.83 -0.19 25.55
CA PHE A 265 -21.09 -0.64 26.73
C PHE A 265 -20.23 0.49 27.32
N LEU A 266 -19.40 1.14 26.50
CA LEU A 266 -18.57 2.29 26.93
C LEU A 266 -19.41 3.44 27.47
N LYS A 267 -20.55 3.73 26.84
CA LYS A 267 -21.50 4.76 27.31
C LYS A 267 -22.12 4.40 28.65
N THR A 268 -22.44 3.13 28.88
CA THR A 268 -22.98 2.63 30.16
C THR A 268 -21.92 2.66 31.27
N MET A 269 -20.70 2.18 30.98
CA MET A 269 -19.56 2.23 31.90
C MET A 269 -19.27 3.68 32.34
N LYS A 270 -19.35 4.64 31.41
CA LYS A 270 -19.20 6.07 31.71
C LYS A 270 -20.38 6.65 32.52
N LYS A 271 -21.63 6.27 32.20
CA LYS A 271 -22.81 6.69 32.98
C LYS A 271 -22.74 6.20 34.43
N GLN A 272 -22.00 5.12 34.68
CA GLN A 272 -21.74 4.56 36.00
C GLN A 272 -20.41 5.03 36.62
N ASN A 273 -19.72 6.02 36.02
CA ASN A 273 -18.42 6.54 36.48
C ASN A 273 -17.29 5.49 36.58
N LEU A 274 -17.37 4.38 35.84
CA LEU A 274 -16.39 3.30 35.88
C LEU A 274 -15.14 3.56 35.03
N ILE A 275 -15.14 4.62 34.19
CA ILE A 275 -14.02 5.01 33.32
C ILE A 275 -14.00 6.54 33.17
N TYR A 276 -12.87 7.19 33.41
CA TYR A 276 -12.65 8.62 33.13
C TYR A 276 -11.93 8.77 31.78
N MET A 277 -12.58 9.39 30.79
CA MET A 277 -11.99 9.76 29.49
C MET A 277 -12.54 11.12 29.08
N ASP A 278 -11.73 11.95 28.42
CA ASP A 278 -12.07 13.32 28.03
C ASP A 278 -13.00 13.35 26.78
N PHE A 279 -14.00 14.24 26.77
CA PHE A 279 -15.17 14.21 25.87
C PHE A 279 -15.17 15.26 24.74
N ASN A 280 -14.09 16.02 24.61
CA ASN A 280 -14.04 17.16 23.68
C ASN A 280 -13.53 16.85 22.27
N SER A 281 -13.28 15.58 21.91
CA SER A 281 -12.96 15.26 20.52
C SER A 281 -14.23 15.20 19.67
N ASP A 282 -14.28 16.00 18.60
CA ASP A 282 -15.34 15.97 17.59
C ASP A 282 -15.60 14.55 17.02
N GLU A 283 -14.59 13.68 17.11
CA GLU A 283 -14.61 12.27 16.73
C GLU A 283 -15.60 11.43 17.55
N TYR A 284 -15.73 11.66 18.86
CA TYR A 284 -16.64 10.89 19.70
C TYR A 284 -18.11 11.31 19.49
N GLN A 285 -18.34 12.61 19.27
CA GLN A 285 -19.66 13.13 18.91
C GLN A 285 -20.13 12.63 17.54
N PHE A 286 -19.20 12.51 16.58
CA PHE A 286 -19.46 11.94 15.25
C PHE A 286 -19.73 10.43 15.31
N PHE A 287 -18.93 9.69 16.09
CA PHE A 287 -19.10 8.25 16.32
C PHE A 287 -20.46 7.91 16.96
N ILE A 288 -20.88 8.67 17.98
CA ILE A 288 -22.21 8.52 18.59
C ILE A 288 -23.33 8.90 17.61
N LYS A 289 -23.18 9.95 16.80
CA LYS A 289 -24.18 10.32 15.78
C LYS A 289 -24.38 9.21 14.74
N ILE A 290 -23.31 8.61 14.22
CA ILE A 290 -23.37 7.51 13.26
C ILE A 290 -24.04 6.28 13.88
N ILE A 291 -23.73 5.95 15.14
CA ILE A 291 -24.32 4.82 15.85
C ILE A 291 -25.80 5.04 16.17
N LEU A 292 -26.20 6.26 16.52
CA LEU A 292 -27.61 6.63 16.72
C LEU A 292 -28.42 6.58 15.41
N LEU A 293 -27.80 6.98 14.30
CA LEU A 293 -28.40 6.90 12.96
C LEU A 293 -28.54 5.46 12.47
N ALA A 294 -27.50 4.63 12.63
CA ALA A 294 -27.52 3.22 12.24
C ALA A 294 -28.43 2.36 13.15
N GLY A 295 -28.48 2.69 14.44
CA GLY A 295 -29.37 2.05 15.42
C GLY A 295 -30.85 2.33 15.16
N LYS A 296 -31.21 3.52 14.65
CA LYS A 296 -32.60 3.86 14.30
C LYS A 296 -33.20 2.98 13.20
N THR A 297 -32.36 2.45 12.30
CA THR A 297 -32.78 1.63 11.17
C THR A 297 -32.90 0.12 11.44
N MET A 298 -32.41 -0.39 12.58
CA MET A 298 -32.25 -1.84 12.81
C MET A 298 -32.83 -2.38 14.14
N ILE A 299 -33.65 -1.63 14.86
CA ILE A 299 -34.26 -2.14 16.11
C ILE A 299 -35.62 -2.77 15.79
N THR A 300 -35.64 -4.09 15.64
CA THR A 300 -36.84 -4.92 15.85
C THR A 300 -37.03 -5.18 17.35
N LYS A 301 -38.28 -5.26 17.81
CA LYS A 301 -38.72 -5.18 19.21
C LYS A 301 -38.13 -6.23 20.16
N ASP A 302 -37.60 -7.35 19.67
CA ASP A 302 -37.24 -8.49 20.53
C ASP A 302 -35.92 -8.31 21.30
N ILE A 303 -35.04 -7.39 20.88
CA ILE A 303 -33.74 -7.15 21.56
C ILE A 303 -33.90 -6.22 22.78
N ALA A 304 -34.95 -5.39 22.82
CA ALA A 304 -35.14 -4.40 23.89
C ALA A 304 -35.51 -5.05 25.24
N ASN A 305 -36.26 -6.15 25.23
CA ASN A 305 -36.75 -6.81 26.44
C ASN A 305 -35.66 -7.63 27.17
N ASN A 306 -34.66 -8.14 26.46
CA ASN A 306 -33.56 -8.90 27.07
C ASN A 306 -32.43 -8.02 27.64
N TYR A 307 -32.48 -6.70 27.36
CA TYR A 307 -31.46 -5.75 27.79
C TYR A 307 -31.69 -5.22 29.22
N SER A 308 -32.94 -5.22 29.70
CA SER A 308 -33.30 -4.85 31.07
C SER A 308 -32.78 -5.86 32.10
N ASP A 309 -32.81 -7.15 31.76
CA ASP A 309 -32.34 -8.22 32.65
C ASP A 309 -30.81 -8.21 32.82
N PHE A 310 -30.08 -7.86 31.77
CA PHE A 310 -28.63 -7.66 31.82
C PHE A 310 -28.23 -6.53 32.76
N ILE A 311 -28.96 -5.40 32.74
CA ILE A 311 -28.71 -4.27 33.64
C ILE A 311 -29.02 -4.64 35.10
N ARG A 312 -30.05 -5.47 35.34
CA ARG A 312 -30.39 -5.93 36.70
C ARG A 312 -29.26 -6.77 37.31
N ILE A 313 -28.70 -7.72 36.54
CA ILE A 313 -27.63 -8.63 37.01
C ILE A 313 -26.33 -7.88 37.32
N VAL A 314 -26.01 -6.83 36.55
CA VAL A 314 -24.82 -5.99 36.78
C VAL A 314 -24.98 -5.13 38.04
N ASN A 315 -26.19 -4.65 38.33
CA ASN A 315 -26.46 -3.83 39.52
C ASN A 315 -26.46 -4.62 40.84
N GLU A 316 -26.66 -5.95 40.82
CA GLU A 316 -26.71 -6.77 42.04
C GLU A 316 -25.31 -7.11 42.61
N LYS A 317 -24.23 -6.90 41.85
CA LYS A 317 -22.85 -7.12 42.32
C LYS A 317 -22.15 -5.79 42.61
N ASN A 318 -22.42 -5.24 43.80
CA ASN A 318 -21.65 -4.13 44.37
C ASN A 318 -20.20 -4.58 44.65
N THR A 319 -19.28 -4.24 43.76
CA THR A 319 -17.84 -4.34 44.02
C THR A 319 -17.17 -3.08 43.50
N PHE A 320 -16.96 -2.13 44.40
CA PHE A 320 -15.96 -1.07 44.27
C PHE A 320 -14.61 -1.63 44.76
N ILE A 321 -13.50 -1.27 44.10
CA ILE A 321 -12.16 -0.95 44.64
C ILE A 321 -11.18 -0.75 43.46
N GLY A 322 -10.41 0.35 43.50
CA GLY A 322 -9.03 0.43 42.97
C GLY A 322 -8.82 1.00 41.57
N GLU A 323 -7.92 1.99 41.47
CA GLU A 323 -7.21 2.34 40.23
C GLU A 323 -6.56 1.06 39.65
N ASP A 324 -6.59 0.89 38.33
CA ASP A 324 -6.26 -0.33 37.57
C ASP A 324 -7.32 -1.46 37.54
N LEU A 325 -8.38 -1.29 36.73
CA LEU A 325 -9.30 -2.38 36.40
C LEU A 325 -8.80 -3.19 35.17
N VAL A 326 -8.18 -4.34 35.43
CA VAL A 326 -7.98 -5.43 34.45
C VAL A 326 -9.12 -6.43 34.62
N PHE A 327 -10.09 -6.46 33.69
CA PHE A 327 -11.04 -7.56 33.65
C PHE A 327 -10.31 -8.85 33.28
N THR A 328 -10.40 -9.88 34.13
CA THR A 328 -9.90 -11.21 33.75
C THR A 328 -10.88 -11.86 32.77
N THR A 329 -10.34 -12.57 31.77
CA THR A 329 -11.12 -13.27 30.73
C THR A 329 -12.14 -14.26 31.29
N LYS A 330 -11.97 -14.71 32.53
CA LYS A 330 -12.87 -15.62 33.25
C LYS A 330 -14.16 -14.93 33.70
N GLU A 331 -14.10 -13.67 34.12
CA GLU A 331 -15.25 -12.89 34.61
C GLU A 331 -16.14 -12.39 33.46
N LEU A 332 -15.53 -12.00 32.33
CA LEU A 332 -16.26 -11.67 31.11
C LEU A 332 -16.99 -12.89 30.53
N LYS A 333 -16.34 -14.07 30.57
CA LYS A 333 -16.93 -15.34 30.11
C LYS A 333 -18.16 -15.69 30.94
N ASN A 334 -18.05 -15.65 32.27
CA ASN A 334 -19.16 -16.07 33.14
C ASN A 334 -20.37 -15.13 33.10
N THR A 335 -20.17 -13.87 32.74
CA THR A 335 -21.26 -12.87 32.66
C THR A 335 -21.95 -12.85 31.30
N ILE A 336 -21.23 -13.11 30.21
CA ILE A 336 -21.74 -13.01 28.83
C ILE A 336 -22.16 -14.38 28.25
N SER A 337 -21.58 -15.47 28.75
CA SER A 337 -21.82 -16.84 28.25
C SER A 337 -23.28 -17.31 28.30
N PRO A 338 -24.10 -17.03 29.33
CA PRO A 338 -25.47 -17.56 29.39
C PRO A 338 -26.38 -16.98 28.29
N VAL A 339 -26.27 -15.68 28.03
CA VAL A 339 -27.11 -14.95 27.05
C VAL A 339 -26.75 -15.31 25.61
N CYS A 340 -25.45 -15.55 25.35
CA CYS A 340 -24.97 -15.93 24.02
C CYS A 340 -25.15 -17.43 23.71
N MET A 341 -25.19 -18.30 24.74
CA MET A 341 -25.47 -19.74 24.60
C MET A 341 -26.95 -20.01 24.28
N ALA A 342 -27.88 -19.29 24.92
CA ALA A 342 -29.32 -19.48 24.71
C ALA A 342 -29.81 -19.22 23.28
N ASN A 343 -29.05 -18.46 22.48
CA ASN A 343 -29.47 -18.01 21.15
C ASN A 343 -28.59 -18.52 19.99
N GLY A 344 -27.59 -19.38 20.25
CA GLY A 344 -26.69 -19.90 19.20
C GLY A 344 -25.82 -18.84 18.49
N ILE A 345 -25.75 -17.62 19.02
CA ILE A 345 -25.11 -16.46 18.39
C ILE A 345 -23.61 -16.35 18.77
N LEU A 346 -23.13 -17.16 19.72
CA LEU A 346 -21.75 -17.10 20.20
C LEU A 346 -20.70 -17.31 19.08
N GLY A 347 -21.02 -18.08 18.04
CA GLY A 347 -20.17 -18.25 16.86
C GLY A 347 -20.27 -17.13 15.81
N LYS A 348 -21.24 -16.23 15.92
CA LYS A 348 -21.53 -15.14 14.95
C LYS A 348 -21.31 -13.72 15.52
N LEU A 349 -21.40 -13.53 16.84
CA LEU A 349 -21.24 -12.24 17.54
C LEU A 349 -19.80 -11.94 18.01
N PHE A 350 -18.86 -12.86 17.84
CA PHE A 350 -17.52 -12.69 18.37
C PHE A 350 -16.42 -12.82 17.30
N PRO A 351 -16.24 -11.81 16.43
CA PRO A 351 -14.93 -11.62 15.80
C PRO A 351 -13.85 -11.28 16.84
N PHE A 352 -14.23 -10.72 18.00
CA PHE A 352 -13.31 -10.37 19.10
C PHE A 352 -12.73 -11.58 19.85
N THR A 353 -13.30 -12.79 19.74
CA THR A 353 -12.65 -14.00 20.31
C THR A 353 -11.43 -14.45 19.51
N ARG A 354 -11.22 -13.93 18.28
CA ARG A 354 -10.01 -14.16 17.49
C ARG A 354 -8.81 -13.29 17.89
N LEU A 355 -9.04 -12.34 18.80
CA LEU A 355 -8.03 -11.48 19.40
C LEU A 355 -7.97 -11.78 20.90
N GLN A 356 -7.44 -12.95 21.27
CA GLN A 356 -7.16 -13.21 22.68
C GLN A 356 -6.10 -12.21 23.19
N GLY A 357 -6.41 -11.47 24.25
CA GLY A 357 -5.47 -10.57 24.94
C GLY A 357 -5.50 -9.09 24.55
N ASN A 358 -6.46 -8.63 23.73
CA ASN A 358 -6.55 -7.23 23.29
C ASN A 358 -7.62 -6.42 24.04
N SER A 359 -7.56 -6.36 25.38
CA SER A 359 -8.39 -5.44 26.19
C SER A 359 -8.12 -3.95 25.89
N ASN A 360 -7.08 -3.64 25.11
CA ASN A 360 -6.52 -2.30 24.98
C ASN A 360 -6.49 -1.73 23.55
N LEU A 361 -7.24 -2.25 22.56
CA LEU A 361 -7.24 -1.67 21.20
C LEU A 361 -7.63 -0.16 21.21
N ILE A 362 -8.57 0.21 22.08
CA ILE A 362 -8.98 1.61 22.27
C ILE A 362 -7.86 2.40 22.95
N SER A 363 -7.21 1.85 23.98
CA SER A 363 -6.07 2.52 24.63
C SER A 363 -4.85 2.62 23.71
N LEU A 364 -4.64 1.68 22.78
CA LEU A 364 -3.60 1.73 21.76
C LEU A 364 -3.84 2.88 20.78
N ILE A 365 -5.09 3.04 20.34
CA ILE A 365 -5.47 4.10 19.40
C ILE A 365 -5.40 5.47 20.10
N THR A 366 -5.73 5.56 21.39
CA THR A 366 -5.71 6.83 22.14
C THR A 366 -4.37 7.16 22.81
N LYS A 367 -3.51 6.18 23.15
CA LYS A 367 -2.17 6.43 23.73
C LYS A 367 -1.08 6.66 22.69
N ASN A 368 -1.31 6.34 21.41
CA ASN A 368 -0.26 6.40 20.39
C ASN A 368 0.23 7.81 20.02
N GLY A 369 -0.24 8.85 20.72
CA GLY A 369 0.44 10.11 21.02
C GLY A 369 0.73 11.05 19.86
N ASP A 370 1.26 10.52 18.76
CA ASP A 370 1.91 11.28 17.70
C ASP A 370 1.47 10.87 16.29
N TYR A 371 1.01 9.62 16.09
CA TYR A 371 0.56 9.13 14.78
C TYR A 371 -0.92 9.43 14.57
N THR A 372 -1.25 10.15 13.49
CA THR A 372 -2.64 10.35 13.11
C THR A 372 -3.27 9.03 12.63
N HIS A 373 -4.61 8.94 12.71
CA HIS A 373 -5.37 7.85 12.11
C HIS A 373 -4.98 7.60 10.64
N LYS A 374 -4.80 8.68 9.88
CA LYS A 374 -4.38 8.62 8.49
C LYS A 374 -3.01 7.96 8.33
N ASN A 375 -2.02 8.31 9.16
CA ASN A 375 -0.69 7.69 9.10
C ASN A 375 -0.79 6.17 9.28
N LEU A 376 -1.49 5.73 10.33
CA LEU A 376 -1.64 4.31 10.64
C LEU A 376 -2.40 3.53 9.56
N ILE A 377 -3.49 4.09 9.02
CA ILE A 377 -4.25 3.44 7.93
C ILE A 377 -3.37 3.32 6.68
N LEU A 378 -2.57 4.33 6.36
CA LEU A 378 -1.65 4.28 5.22
C LEU A 378 -0.54 3.24 5.43
N CYS A 379 0.00 3.10 6.65
CA CYS A 379 0.92 2.00 6.99
C CYS A 379 0.27 0.63 6.74
N VAL A 380 -0.96 0.44 7.19
CA VAL A 380 -1.70 -0.80 6.97
C VAL A 380 -1.91 -1.07 5.48
N LEU A 381 -2.33 -0.06 4.71
CA LEU A 381 -2.53 -0.18 3.26
C LEU A 381 -1.23 -0.53 2.52
N SER A 382 -0.11 0.01 2.97
CA SER A 382 1.21 -0.23 2.40
C SER A 382 1.65 -1.69 2.60
N LEU A 383 1.50 -2.20 3.83
CA LEU A 383 1.78 -3.61 4.14
C LEU A 383 0.78 -4.57 3.49
N ASP A 384 -0.52 -4.23 3.46
CA ASP A 384 -1.56 -4.99 2.76
C ASP A 384 -1.21 -5.19 1.26
N GLN A 385 -0.61 -4.18 0.65
CA GLN A 385 -0.25 -4.23 -0.76
C GLN A 385 0.87 -5.24 -1.03
N VAL A 386 1.82 -5.43 -0.11
CA VAL A 386 3.00 -6.29 -0.35
C VAL A 386 2.94 -7.65 0.34
N LEU A 387 2.16 -7.78 1.41
CA LEU A 387 2.02 -9.03 2.14
C LEU A 387 0.82 -9.84 1.66
N ALA A 388 1.11 -11.06 1.20
CA ALA A 388 0.09 -12.06 0.88
C ALA A 388 -0.25 -12.89 2.12
N PHE A 389 -1.46 -12.70 2.64
CA PHE A 389 -2.06 -13.53 3.69
C PHE A 389 -3.09 -14.50 3.13
N ASN A 390 -3.10 -15.72 3.64
CA ASN A 390 -4.19 -16.68 3.46
C ASN A 390 -5.25 -16.47 4.54
N LYS A 391 -6.50 -16.88 4.25
CA LYS A 391 -7.61 -16.76 5.22
C LYS A 391 -7.39 -17.53 6.52
N ASN A 392 -6.57 -18.57 6.47
CA ASN A 392 -6.28 -19.44 7.62
C ASN A 392 -4.95 -19.07 8.29
N ASP A 393 -4.27 -18.02 7.83
CA ASP A 393 -3.06 -17.57 8.50
C ASP A 393 -3.44 -17.03 9.90
N THR A 394 -2.73 -17.50 10.92
CA THR A 394 -2.71 -16.92 12.27
C THR A 394 -1.44 -16.12 12.45
N ILE A 395 -1.57 -14.88 12.90
CA ILE A 395 -0.47 -13.97 13.23
C ILE A 395 -0.12 -14.10 14.72
N GLY A 396 1.16 -14.34 15.01
CA GLY A 396 1.75 -14.22 16.33
C GLY A 396 2.51 -12.91 16.42
N LEU A 397 2.11 -12.03 17.34
CA LEU A 397 2.76 -10.74 17.55
C LEU A 397 3.53 -10.79 18.87
N THR A 398 4.84 -10.61 18.80
CA THR A 398 5.72 -10.56 19.99
C THR A 398 6.15 -9.13 20.32
N ILE A 399 5.84 -8.18 19.43
CA ILE A 399 6.15 -6.77 19.61
C ILE A 399 5.20 -6.19 20.65
N GLN A 400 5.73 -5.33 21.53
CA GLN A 400 4.94 -4.69 22.56
C GLN A 400 3.79 -3.85 21.93
N PRO A 401 2.56 -3.91 22.49
CA PRO A 401 1.40 -3.27 21.89
C PRO A 401 1.46 -1.74 21.78
N ASP A 402 2.28 -1.08 22.59
CA ASP A 402 2.50 0.38 22.57
C ASP A 402 3.36 0.84 21.39
N LYS A 403 4.07 -0.07 20.70
CA LYS A 403 4.84 0.27 19.51
C LYS A 403 3.90 0.47 18.30
N PRO A 404 4.08 1.55 17.50
CA PRO A 404 3.25 1.82 16.33
C PRO A 404 3.12 0.64 15.35
N ILE A 405 4.20 -0.11 15.12
CA ILE A 405 4.19 -1.25 14.21
C ILE A 405 3.29 -2.41 14.69
N ALA A 406 3.21 -2.62 16.01
CA ALA A 406 2.31 -3.61 16.61
C ALA A 406 0.84 -3.24 16.35
N VAL A 407 0.52 -1.94 16.44
CA VAL A 407 -0.82 -1.41 16.14
C VAL A 407 -1.16 -1.61 14.66
N VAL A 408 -0.23 -1.31 13.77
CA VAL A 408 -0.39 -1.51 12.32
C VAL A 408 -0.71 -2.97 11.99
N PHE A 409 0.05 -3.93 12.53
CA PHE A 409 -0.21 -5.34 12.28
C PHE A 409 -1.52 -5.83 12.92
N THR A 410 -1.92 -5.25 14.05
CA THR A 410 -3.20 -5.54 14.68
C THR A 410 -4.38 -5.07 13.82
N LEU A 411 -4.30 -3.85 13.28
CA LEU A 411 -5.30 -3.33 12.34
C LEU A 411 -5.33 -4.16 11.06
N LEU A 412 -4.17 -4.55 10.53
CA LEU A 412 -4.07 -5.39 9.34
C LEU A 412 -4.76 -6.74 9.55
N ALA A 413 -4.52 -7.40 10.70
CA ALA A 413 -5.18 -8.66 11.05
C ALA A 413 -6.71 -8.51 11.09
N LEU A 414 -7.20 -7.45 11.73
CA LEU A 414 -8.63 -7.10 11.80
C LEU A 414 -9.25 -6.86 10.42
N ILE A 415 -8.59 -6.06 9.58
CA ILE A 415 -9.05 -5.75 8.22
C ILE A 415 -9.07 -7.00 7.34
N LYS A 416 -8.21 -7.98 7.63
CA LYS A 416 -8.13 -9.24 6.88
C LYS A 416 -8.99 -10.35 7.46
N GLY A 417 -9.51 -10.18 8.68
CA GLY A 417 -10.21 -11.22 9.44
C GLY A 417 -9.30 -12.39 9.87
N LEU A 418 -8.00 -12.13 10.06
CA LEU A 418 -7.02 -13.12 10.51
C LEU A 418 -7.13 -13.34 12.02
N LYS A 419 -6.79 -14.55 12.48
CA LYS A 419 -6.57 -14.79 13.91
C LYS A 419 -5.26 -14.12 14.31
N GLN A 420 -5.24 -13.44 15.45
CA GLN A 420 -4.00 -12.90 16.01
C GLN A 420 -3.86 -13.30 17.48
N ILE A 421 -2.65 -13.69 17.83
CA ILE A 421 -2.24 -14.06 19.18
C ILE A 421 -1.12 -13.09 19.58
N ASN A 422 -1.32 -12.36 20.68
CA ASN A 422 -0.26 -11.54 21.27
C ASN A 422 0.49 -12.38 22.31
N PHE A 423 1.81 -12.38 22.22
CA PHE A 423 2.64 -13.08 23.19
C PHE A 423 3.21 -12.08 24.20
N SER A 424 3.10 -12.42 25.48
CA SER A 424 3.94 -11.82 26.50
C SER A 424 5.36 -12.39 26.38
N ILE A 425 6.35 -11.62 26.80
CA ILE A 425 7.78 -11.98 26.77
C ILE A 425 8.06 -13.33 27.48
N GLU A 426 7.17 -13.75 28.37
CA GLU A 426 7.31 -14.96 29.20
C GLU A 426 6.75 -16.24 28.57
N ASN A 427 6.04 -16.17 27.46
CA ASN A 427 5.26 -17.30 26.94
C ASN A 427 6.11 -18.19 26.00
N LYS A 428 6.56 -19.35 26.48
CA LYS A 428 7.45 -20.28 25.73
C LYS A 428 6.72 -21.21 24.74
N ASP A 429 5.39 -21.24 24.74
CA ASP A 429 4.56 -22.15 23.92
C ASP A 429 4.04 -21.48 22.62
N ILE A 430 4.87 -20.66 21.97
CA ILE A 430 4.50 -19.80 20.82
C ILE A 430 4.09 -20.59 19.56
N ASN A 431 4.56 -21.82 19.42
CA ASN A 431 4.48 -22.55 18.15
C ASN A 431 3.10 -23.17 17.88
N LYS A 432 2.29 -23.40 18.92
CA LYS A 432 0.97 -24.01 18.75
C LYS A 432 -0.01 -22.94 18.27
N ASP A 433 -0.48 -23.09 17.03
CA ASP A 433 -1.50 -22.27 16.35
C ASP A 433 -1.04 -21.03 15.56
N VAL A 434 0.26 -20.73 15.46
CA VAL A 434 0.76 -19.56 14.71
C VAL A 434 1.41 -19.98 13.39
N SER A 435 1.02 -19.28 12.32
CA SER A 435 1.59 -19.50 10.98
C SER A 435 2.59 -18.41 10.55
N ILE A 436 2.47 -17.22 11.14
CA ILE A 436 3.28 -16.03 10.83
C ILE A 436 3.67 -15.37 12.15
N ILE A 437 4.95 -15.27 12.44
CA ILE A 437 5.44 -14.48 13.58
C ILE A 437 5.88 -13.10 13.10
N ILE A 438 5.56 -12.08 13.87
CA ILE A 438 5.97 -10.70 13.63
C ILE A 438 6.70 -10.22 14.87
N SER A 439 7.96 -9.85 14.70
CA SER A 439 8.88 -9.68 15.81
C SER A 439 9.97 -8.66 15.53
N GLU A 440 10.57 -8.17 16.61
CA GLU A 440 11.82 -7.42 16.56
C GLU A 440 13.02 -8.38 16.58
N LYS A 441 14.12 -7.93 15.99
CA LYS A 441 15.35 -8.68 15.81
C LYS A 441 15.82 -9.29 17.13
N LYS A 442 15.91 -8.48 18.18
CA LYS A 442 16.41 -8.90 19.49
C LYS A 442 15.61 -10.08 20.05
N TRP A 443 14.28 -10.03 19.93
CA TRP A 443 13.42 -11.10 20.41
C TRP A 443 13.68 -12.41 19.65
N VAL A 444 13.85 -12.34 18.33
CA VAL A 444 14.18 -13.52 17.52
C VAL A 444 15.55 -14.07 17.90
N GLU A 445 16.56 -13.22 18.09
CA GLU A 445 17.91 -13.64 18.51
C GLU A 445 17.91 -14.37 19.86
N GLU A 446 17.03 -13.99 20.78
CA GLU A 446 16.90 -14.62 22.09
C GLU A 446 16.06 -15.93 22.07
N ASN A 447 15.19 -16.12 21.07
CA ASN A 447 14.17 -17.17 21.09
C ASN A 447 14.18 -18.12 19.89
N TYR A 448 15.05 -17.93 18.90
CA TYR A 448 15.02 -18.70 17.64
C TYR A 448 15.13 -20.23 17.84
N LEU A 449 15.87 -20.68 18.86
CA LEU A 449 16.02 -22.11 19.19
C LEU A 449 14.71 -22.78 19.65
N PHE A 450 13.74 -21.98 20.11
CA PHE A 450 12.44 -22.48 20.54
C PHE A 450 11.40 -22.45 19.41
N LEU A 451 11.72 -21.85 18.25
CA LEU A 451 10.78 -21.76 17.13
C LEU A 451 10.79 -23.08 16.36
N SER A 452 9.74 -23.87 16.49
CA SER A 452 9.65 -25.23 15.92
C SER A 452 8.79 -25.32 14.67
N ASP A 453 8.65 -26.55 14.16
CA ASP A 453 7.73 -26.92 13.10
C ASP A 453 6.31 -26.37 13.35
N GLY A 454 5.76 -25.69 12.34
CA GLY A 454 4.41 -25.09 12.37
C GLY A 454 4.37 -23.63 11.91
N VAL A 455 5.44 -22.86 12.20
CA VAL A 455 5.57 -21.47 11.75
C VAL A 455 6.03 -21.44 10.29
N GLY A 456 5.23 -20.90 9.38
CA GLY A 456 5.60 -20.85 7.96
C GLY A 456 6.55 -19.70 7.61
N LYS A 457 6.47 -18.58 8.34
CA LYS A 457 7.30 -17.39 8.10
C LYS A 457 7.46 -16.52 9.36
N ILE A 458 8.58 -15.81 9.44
CA ILE A 458 8.86 -14.78 10.44
C ILE A 458 9.12 -13.46 9.70
N ILE A 459 8.48 -12.37 10.16
CA ILE A 459 8.74 -11.01 9.71
C ILE A 459 9.52 -10.29 10.81
N VAL A 460 10.74 -9.88 10.50
CA VAL A 460 11.61 -9.09 11.38
C VAL A 460 11.50 -7.61 11.00
N THR A 461 11.13 -6.75 11.93
CA THR A 461 10.70 -5.37 11.60
C THR A 461 11.82 -4.32 11.59
N ASP A 462 12.95 -4.58 12.23
CA ASP A 462 13.97 -3.60 12.64
C ASP A 462 15.40 -4.00 12.23
N GLY A 463 15.57 -4.92 11.28
CA GLY A 463 16.86 -5.16 10.64
C GLY A 463 17.16 -6.62 10.28
N LEU A 464 18.46 -6.91 10.20
CA LEU A 464 19.01 -8.19 9.75
C LEU A 464 19.42 -9.10 10.91
N LEU A 465 19.05 -10.37 10.82
CA LEU A 465 19.53 -11.47 11.64
C LEU A 465 20.90 -11.97 11.17
N SER A 466 21.64 -12.62 12.07
CA SER A 466 22.90 -13.28 11.72
C SER A 466 22.66 -14.42 10.71
N ALA A 467 23.68 -14.74 9.92
CA ALA A 467 23.61 -15.85 8.97
C ALA A 467 23.35 -17.20 9.67
N GLU A 468 23.89 -17.37 10.88
CA GLU A 468 23.68 -18.55 11.72
C GLU A 468 22.20 -18.74 12.09
N ILE A 469 21.56 -17.70 12.62
CA ILE A 469 20.14 -17.75 13.00
C ILE A 469 19.26 -18.00 11.77
N LYS A 470 19.55 -17.33 10.65
CA LYS A 470 18.80 -17.55 9.40
C LYS A 470 18.95 -18.98 8.89
N LYS A 471 20.14 -19.55 8.99
CA LYS A 471 20.41 -20.93 8.57
C LYS A 471 19.61 -21.91 9.42
N HIS A 472 19.60 -21.75 10.74
CA HIS A 472 18.79 -22.57 11.65
C HIS A 472 17.32 -22.49 11.29
N LEU A 473 16.74 -21.27 11.30
CA LEU A 473 15.31 -21.06 11.01
C LEU A 473 14.90 -21.59 9.62
N SER A 474 15.70 -21.36 8.59
CA SER A 474 15.32 -21.72 7.22
C SER A 474 15.60 -23.17 6.86
N SER A 475 16.79 -23.68 7.21
CA SER A 475 17.26 -25.00 6.75
C SER A 475 16.82 -26.12 7.67
N GLU A 476 16.78 -25.87 8.98
CA GLU A 476 16.45 -26.89 9.98
C GLU A 476 14.94 -26.92 10.25
N ASN A 477 14.27 -25.77 10.23
CA ASN A 477 12.86 -25.65 10.61
C ASN A 477 11.94 -25.25 9.44
N GLY A 478 12.49 -24.99 8.24
CA GLY A 478 11.72 -24.61 7.05
C GLY A 478 11.04 -23.23 7.12
N ILE A 479 11.41 -22.40 8.09
CA ILE A 479 10.78 -21.10 8.37
C ILE A 479 11.36 -20.03 7.46
N LYS A 480 10.51 -19.35 6.68
CA LYS A 480 10.95 -18.24 5.83
C LYS A 480 11.16 -16.96 6.64
N VAL A 481 12.38 -16.46 6.67
CA VAL A 481 12.72 -15.19 7.32
C VAL A 481 12.57 -14.03 6.33
N LEU A 482 11.77 -13.03 6.71
CA LEU A 482 11.52 -11.81 5.96
C LEU A 482 12.02 -10.61 6.77
N GLU A 483 13.19 -10.09 6.40
CA GLU A 483 13.85 -8.98 7.09
C GLU A 483 13.37 -7.64 6.51
N GLY A 484 12.98 -6.72 7.37
CA GLY A 484 12.58 -5.37 7.02
C GLY A 484 13.29 -4.33 7.89
N TYR A 485 12.95 -3.07 7.67
CA TYR A 485 13.49 -1.95 8.43
C TYR A 485 12.39 -0.93 8.70
N GLY A 486 12.27 -0.53 9.95
CA GLY A 486 11.58 0.67 10.42
C GLY A 486 12.59 1.57 11.12
N ASP A 487 12.30 2.86 11.13
CA ASP A 487 13.11 3.86 11.83
C ASP A 487 12.34 4.37 13.05
N GLU A 488 12.99 5.14 13.92
CA GLU A 488 12.41 5.68 15.16
C GLU A 488 11.03 6.31 14.94
N PHE A 489 10.89 7.03 13.81
CA PHE A 489 9.70 7.77 13.44
C PHE A 489 8.90 7.15 12.29
N PHE A 490 9.27 5.96 11.84
CA PHE A 490 8.58 5.28 10.75
C PHE A 490 8.38 3.80 11.08
N PRO A 491 7.12 3.35 11.31
CA PRO A 491 6.86 1.99 11.80
C PRO A 491 7.44 0.90 10.91
N MET A 492 7.45 1.12 9.60
CA MET A 492 8.12 0.28 8.62
C MET A 492 8.37 1.07 7.33
N ILE A 493 9.56 0.91 6.76
CA ILE A 493 10.08 1.63 5.59
C ILE A 493 10.30 0.67 4.43
N SER A 494 10.91 -0.49 4.70
CA SER A 494 11.22 -1.50 3.69
C SER A 494 10.98 -2.91 4.23
N LEU A 495 10.75 -3.86 3.32
CA LEU A 495 10.51 -5.26 3.68
C LEU A 495 10.91 -6.22 2.55
N ASN A 496 11.64 -7.27 2.88
CA ASN A 496 11.79 -8.44 2.02
C ASN A 496 10.48 -9.24 2.02
N THR A 497 10.05 -9.71 0.84
CA THR A 497 8.86 -10.57 0.73
C THR A 497 9.20 -11.85 -0.03
N PRO A 498 8.38 -12.92 0.09
CA PRO A 498 8.64 -14.16 -0.62
C PRO A 498 8.65 -13.94 -2.14
N ASP A 499 9.58 -14.62 -2.82
CA ASP A 499 9.65 -14.61 -4.28
C ASP A 499 8.35 -15.10 -4.91
N PHE A 500 8.00 -14.51 -6.05
CA PHE A 500 6.87 -14.95 -6.86
C PHE A 500 7.38 -15.80 -8.02
N SER A 501 6.82 -17.00 -8.18
CA SER A 501 7.04 -17.85 -9.35
C SER A 501 5.72 -18.05 -10.09
N GLY A 502 5.71 -17.88 -11.42
CA GLY A 502 4.50 -18.02 -12.21
C GLY A 502 4.73 -17.94 -13.71
N LYS A 503 3.65 -17.73 -14.47
CA LYS A 503 3.67 -17.56 -15.93
C LYS A 503 3.29 -16.14 -16.33
N ASP A 504 3.96 -15.59 -17.32
CA ASP A 504 3.65 -14.29 -17.90
C ASP A 504 2.41 -14.35 -18.80
N ILE A 505 2.05 -13.22 -19.43
CA ILE A 505 0.89 -13.14 -20.34
C ILE A 505 1.04 -14.02 -21.59
N ALA A 506 2.26 -14.41 -21.95
CA ALA A 506 2.57 -15.29 -23.06
C ALA A 506 2.72 -16.76 -22.62
N GLY A 507 2.49 -17.07 -21.33
CA GLY A 507 2.61 -18.41 -20.77
C GLY A 507 4.04 -18.82 -20.42
N LYS A 508 5.04 -17.93 -20.54
CA LYS A 508 6.44 -18.20 -20.20
C LYS A 508 6.64 -18.17 -18.68
N GLU A 509 7.35 -19.16 -18.15
CA GLU A 509 7.70 -19.20 -16.73
C GLU A 509 8.74 -18.14 -16.38
N PHE A 510 8.53 -17.49 -15.22
CA PHE A 510 9.42 -16.47 -14.70
C PHE A 510 9.36 -16.43 -13.17
N VAL A 511 10.45 -15.94 -12.58
CA VAL A 511 10.58 -15.70 -11.13
C VAL A 511 10.83 -14.22 -10.91
N GLN A 512 10.07 -13.62 -10.01
CA GLN A 512 10.34 -12.27 -9.52
C GLN A 512 10.97 -12.36 -8.14
N HIS A 513 12.22 -11.92 -8.06
CA HIS A 513 12.94 -11.80 -6.80
C HIS A 513 12.37 -10.64 -5.97
N CYS A 514 11.90 -10.99 -4.79
CA CYS A 514 11.18 -10.14 -3.84
C CYS A 514 11.94 -9.99 -2.52
N SER A 515 13.00 -10.78 -2.34
CA SER A 515 14.01 -10.62 -1.31
C SER A 515 15.41 -10.52 -1.93
N ARG A 516 16.35 -9.97 -1.17
CA ARG A 516 17.78 -9.97 -1.52
C ARG A 516 18.62 -10.16 -0.26
N GLU A 517 19.57 -11.08 -0.32
CA GLU A 517 20.46 -11.37 0.79
C GLU A 517 21.25 -10.11 1.21
N GLY A 518 21.34 -9.88 2.51
CA GLY A 518 22.00 -8.70 3.10
C GLY A 518 21.19 -7.40 2.99
N SER A 519 20.04 -7.40 2.31
CA SER A 519 19.16 -6.24 2.23
C SER A 519 18.07 -6.28 3.28
N VAL A 520 17.57 -5.11 3.69
CA VAL A 520 16.33 -4.97 4.48
C VAL A 520 15.09 -4.84 3.58
N GLY A 521 15.20 -5.30 2.33
CA GLY A 521 14.11 -5.35 1.37
C GLY A 521 13.93 -4.10 0.52
N ARG A 522 12.82 -4.06 -0.21
CA ARG A 522 12.44 -2.90 -1.03
C ARG A 522 11.61 -1.91 -0.23
N MET A 523 11.70 -0.63 -0.59
CA MET A 523 10.85 0.43 -0.05
C MET A 523 9.37 0.08 -0.19
N LEU A 524 8.63 0.17 0.90
CA LEU A 524 7.20 -0.05 0.94
C LEU A 524 6.45 0.95 0.04
N PRO A 525 5.27 0.57 -0.49
CA PRO A 525 4.43 1.47 -1.27
C PRO A 525 4.07 2.73 -0.48
N GLY A 526 4.21 3.90 -1.08
CA GLY A 526 4.00 5.19 -0.40
C GLY A 526 5.16 5.72 0.45
N VAL A 527 6.30 5.02 0.45
CA VAL A 527 7.55 5.48 1.06
C VAL A 527 8.60 5.73 -0.02
N ALA A 528 9.30 6.86 0.05
CA ALA A 528 10.43 7.21 -0.80
C ALA A 528 11.69 7.40 0.06
N ILE A 529 12.82 6.95 -0.46
CA ILE A 529 14.14 7.14 0.14
C ILE A 529 15.07 7.70 -0.92
N LYS A 530 15.87 8.69 -0.54
CA LYS A 530 17.06 9.12 -1.27
C LYS A 530 18.28 8.94 -0.37
N ILE A 531 19.42 8.69 -0.99
CA ILE A 531 20.71 8.57 -0.31
C ILE A 531 21.48 9.85 -0.60
N CYS A 532 21.95 10.51 0.45
CA CYS A 532 22.63 11.80 0.35
C CYS A 532 23.99 11.75 1.05
N ASP A 533 24.94 12.56 0.58
CA ASP A 533 26.21 12.76 1.29
C ASP A 533 25.98 13.31 2.71
N GLU A 534 26.75 12.84 3.69
CA GLU A 534 26.66 13.29 5.08
C GLU A 534 27.18 14.72 5.27
N ASN A 535 28.20 15.12 4.50
CA ASN A 535 28.90 16.39 4.66
C ASN A 535 28.18 17.53 3.94
N ASP A 536 27.58 17.24 2.79
CA ASP A 536 26.95 18.24 1.93
C ASP A 536 25.43 18.12 1.87
N GLY A 537 24.81 17.13 2.53
CA GLY A 537 23.36 16.97 2.76
C GLY A 537 22.44 16.84 1.52
N PHE A 538 22.95 17.18 0.33
CA PHE A 538 22.12 17.50 -0.84
C PHE A 538 22.62 16.86 -2.13
N VAL A 539 23.85 16.33 -2.14
CA VAL A 539 24.35 15.57 -3.29
C VAL A 539 23.71 14.18 -3.24
N LEU A 540 22.79 13.93 -4.19
CA LEU A 540 22.18 12.63 -4.38
C LEU A 540 23.26 11.62 -4.79
N LYS A 541 23.39 10.57 -4.00
CA LYS A 541 24.26 9.44 -4.30
C LYS A 541 23.67 8.58 -5.41
N GLY A 542 24.55 8.00 -6.22
CA GLY A 542 24.22 7.10 -7.32
C GLY A 542 23.78 5.71 -6.86
N GLU A 543 23.56 4.83 -7.84
CA GLU A 543 23.28 3.42 -7.60
C GLU A 543 24.42 2.77 -6.80
N GLY A 544 24.11 2.12 -5.67
CA GLY A 544 25.11 1.41 -4.87
C GLY A 544 26.02 2.29 -4.00
N GLU A 545 25.91 3.60 -4.10
CA GLU A 545 26.73 4.52 -3.30
C GLU A 545 26.14 4.72 -1.90
N GLU A 546 27.02 4.70 -0.91
CA GLU A 546 26.66 4.83 0.50
C GLU A 546 26.45 6.30 0.91
N GLY A 547 25.52 6.51 1.83
CA GLY A 547 25.26 7.81 2.43
C GLY A 547 24.11 7.78 3.41
N ARG A 548 23.70 8.95 3.85
CA ARG A 548 22.60 9.13 4.80
C ARG A 548 21.25 8.94 4.13
N LEU A 549 20.37 8.19 4.80
CA LEU A 549 18.99 8.02 4.35
C LEU A 549 18.20 9.30 4.62
N GLN A 550 17.55 9.80 3.58
CA GLN A 550 16.48 10.78 3.74
C GLN A 550 15.17 10.18 3.24
N ILE A 551 14.13 10.26 4.07
CA ILE A 551 12.87 9.53 3.92
C ILE A 551 11.70 10.49 3.74
N LYS A 552 10.78 10.15 2.85
CA LYS A 552 9.50 10.84 2.66
C LYS A 552 8.37 9.81 2.58
N GLY A 553 7.24 10.08 3.23
CA GLY A 553 6.10 9.17 3.20
C GLY A 553 5.08 9.44 4.29
N PHE A 554 4.07 8.57 4.35
CA PHE A 554 2.92 8.67 5.26
C PHE A 554 3.21 8.31 6.71
N GLY A 555 4.43 7.92 7.06
CA GLY A 555 4.79 7.48 8.42
C GLY A 555 5.23 8.60 9.34
N LEU A 556 5.38 9.84 8.87
CA LEU A 556 5.81 10.96 9.70
C LEU A 556 4.71 11.37 10.69
N SER A 557 5.03 11.33 11.98
CA SER A 557 4.14 11.71 13.08
C SER A 557 4.25 13.21 13.40
N GLU A 558 3.33 13.79 14.16
CA GLU A 558 3.46 15.19 14.60
C GLU A 558 4.71 15.41 15.46
N LYS A 559 5.07 14.42 16.26
CA LYS A 559 6.33 14.42 17.03
C LYS A 559 7.54 14.38 16.12
N THR A 560 7.52 13.59 15.04
CA THR A 560 8.58 13.62 14.03
C THR A 560 8.79 15.04 13.52
N LEU A 561 7.71 15.74 13.15
CA LEU A 561 7.77 17.11 12.66
C LEU A 561 8.39 18.11 13.66
N LYS A 562 8.32 17.83 14.97
CA LYS A 562 8.87 18.68 16.04
C LYS A 562 10.31 18.34 16.41
N GLU A 563 10.66 17.06 16.44
CA GLU A 563 11.93 16.57 17.01
C GLU A 563 12.95 16.17 15.94
N ALA A 564 12.50 15.78 14.76
CA ALA A 564 13.37 15.26 13.72
C ALA A 564 13.96 16.37 12.84
N ARG A 565 15.15 16.11 12.29
CA ARG A 565 15.75 16.97 11.27
C ARG A 565 15.04 16.78 9.94
N PHE A 566 14.60 17.88 9.34
CA PHE A 566 14.05 17.91 7.99
C PHE A 566 14.89 18.75 7.04
N GLU A 567 14.98 18.29 5.80
CA GLU A 567 15.64 19.00 4.71
C GLU A 567 14.78 18.99 3.46
N LYS A 568 14.30 20.17 3.05
CA LYS A 568 13.42 20.33 1.86
C LYS A 568 12.21 19.37 1.88
N GLY A 569 11.64 19.15 3.06
CA GLY A 569 10.49 18.25 3.26
C GLY A 569 10.82 16.75 3.35
N TRP A 570 12.10 16.39 3.51
CA TRP A 570 12.55 15.03 3.75
C TRP A 570 13.04 14.87 5.19
N TYR A 571 12.61 13.80 5.87
CA TYR A 571 13.14 13.43 7.17
C TYR A 571 14.55 12.85 7.01
N VAL A 572 15.51 13.37 7.76
CA VAL A 572 16.90 12.89 7.78
C VAL A 572 17.04 11.81 8.85
N SER A 573 17.19 10.55 8.42
CA SER A 573 17.37 9.41 9.32
C SER A 573 18.75 9.43 9.97
N CYS A 574 18.86 8.77 11.12
CA CYS A 574 20.14 8.45 11.76
C CYS A 574 20.86 7.27 11.06
N SER A 575 20.19 6.59 10.13
CA SER A 575 20.74 5.41 9.44
C SER A 575 21.44 5.77 8.14
N ASN A 576 22.53 5.03 7.88
CA ASN A 576 23.27 5.07 6.63
C ASN A 576 23.02 3.81 5.80
N GLY A 577 23.20 3.91 4.49
CA GLY A 577 22.96 2.81 3.59
C GLY A 577 23.08 3.17 2.11
N TYR A 578 22.71 2.22 1.27
CA TYR A 578 22.65 2.40 -0.18
C TYR A 578 21.44 1.67 -0.79
N ILE A 579 21.08 2.05 -2.01
CA ILE A 579 20.02 1.39 -2.79
C ILE A 579 20.63 0.83 -4.07
N ASP A 580 20.35 -0.45 -4.36
CA ASP A 580 20.82 -1.08 -5.59
C ASP A 580 19.92 -0.79 -6.82
N LYS A 581 20.34 -1.25 -8.01
CA LYS A 581 19.57 -1.12 -9.26
C LYS A 581 18.14 -1.67 -9.21
N ASP A 582 17.90 -2.68 -8.38
CA ASP A 582 16.62 -3.38 -8.28
C ASP A 582 15.75 -2.81 -7.15
N GLY A 583 16.28 -1.79 -6.46
CA GLY A 583 15.59 -1.02 -5.45
C GLY A 583 15.59 -1.60 -4.05
N PHE A 584 16.48 -2.55 -3.77
CA PHE A 584 16.68 -3.06 -2.42
C PHE A 584 17.55 -2.11 -1.61
N LEU A 585 17.15 -1.91 -0.35
CA LEU A 585 17.84 -1.07 0.62
C LEU A 585 18.82 -1.94 1.43
N PHE A 586 20.05 -1.46 1.55
CA PHE A 586 21.08 -2.07 2.38
C PHE A 586 21.51 -1.06 3.43
N LEU A 587 21.43 -1.46 4.70
CA LEU A 587 21.87 -0.62 5.81
C LEU A 587 23.36 -0.80 6.06
N LYS A 588 24.00 0.27 6.51
CA LYS A 588 25.41 0.31 6.93
C LYS A 588 25.46 0.62 8.43
N LYS A 589 26.39 -0.04 9.11
CA LYS A 589 26.63 0.13 10.55
C LYS A 589 27.41 1.39 10.83
#